data_AF-A0A845X3Q0-F1
#
_entry.id   AF-A0A845X3Q0-F1
#
_cell.length_a   1.000
_cell.length_b   1.000
_cell.length_c   1.000
_cell.angle_alpha   90.00
_cell.angle_beta   90.00
_cell.angle_gamma   90.00
#
_symmetry.space_group_name_H-M   'P 1'
#
loop_
_entity.id
_entity.type
_entity.pdbx_description
1 polymer ?
#
loop_
_entity_poly.entity_id
_entity_poly.type
_entity_poly.pdbx_seq_one_letter_code
_entity_poly.pdbx_strand_id
1 'polypeptide(L)'
;MVDATNYPPRSINLSDLSPQLITPKFPKVPQWGRLLQKLQDFGKAPLQLLKARIDQVEVQDADLAHLLCQLIPAQCPFERDIKVFGKVLFHIPPMCKLNPFYEQVVFLRFRALCYLADECGEDVGQYC
;
A
#
# COMPACT_ATOMS: atom_id res chain seq x y z
N MET A 1 -9.00 0.34 25.06
CA MET A 1 -9.44 -1.05 24.81
C MET A 1 -10.95 -0.99 24.64
N VAL A 2 -11.46 -1.15 23.41
CA VAL A 2 -12.89 -1.04 23.11
C VAL A 2 -13.46 -2.45 23.10
N ASP A 3 -14.46 -2.68 23.95
CA ASP A 3 -15.00 -4.00 24.30
C ASP A 3 -15.89 -4.55 23.17
N ALA A 4 -15.51 -5.70 22.61
CA ALA A 4 -16.12 -6.31 21.42
C ALA A 4 -17.39 -7.13 21.72
N THR A 5 -17.97 -6.97 22.92
CA THR A 5 -19.00 -7.87 23.46
C THR A 5 -20.45 -7.48 23.11
N ASN A 6 -20.70 -6.37 22.41
CA ASN A 6 -22.07 -5.88 22.17
C ASN A 6 -22.50 -5.85 20.69
N TYR A 7 -22.04 -6.80 19.87
CA TYR A 7 -22.58 -7.01 18.53
C TYR A 7 -23.36 -8.34 18.47
N PRO A 8 -24.69 -8.33 18.26
CA PRO A 8 -25.45 -9.57 18.16
C PRO A 8 -25.08 -10.30 16.85
N PRO A 9 -24.81 -11.62 16.89
CA PRO A 9 -24.52 -12.36 15.68
C PRO A 9 -25.81 -12.51 14.85
N ARG A 10 -25.88 -11.85 13.68
CA ARG A 10 -26.86 -12.22 12.65
C ARG A 10 -26.44 -13.56 12.06
N SER A 11 -26.97 -14.65 12.60
CA SER A 11 -26.92 -15.96 11.95
C SER A 11 -27.71 -15.89 10.66
N ILE A 12 -27.02 -15.80 9.53
CA ILE A 12 -27.63 -15.96 8.21
C ILE A 12 -27.76 -17.48 8.00
N ASN A 13 -28.98 -18.00 7.97
CA ASN A 13 -29.18 -19.43 7.72
C ASN A 13 -28.95 -19.72 6.24
N LEU A 14 -28.11 -20.73 5.95
CA LEU A 14 -27.77 -21.15 4.59
C LEU A 14 -28.99 -21.68 3.80
N SER A 15 -30.08 -22.02 4.49
CA SER A 15 -31.36 -22.45 3.92
C SER A 15 -32.22 -21.32 3.36
N ASP A 16 -31.87 -20.06 3.62
CA ASP A 16 -32.59 -18.88 3.11
C ASP A 16 -32.01 -18.36 1.77
N LEU A 17 -30.89 -18.93 1.31
CA LEU A 17 -30.37 -18.67 -0.04
C LEU A 17 -31.15 -19.49 -1.07
N SER A 18 -32.11 -18.85 -1.74
CA SER A 18 -32.78 -19.39 -2.92
C SER A 18 -31.75 -19.85 -3.98
N PRO A 19 -31.85 -21.06 -4.57
CA PRO A 19 -30.87 -21.60 -5.52
C PRO A 19 -30.78 -20.88 -6.88
N GLN A 20 -31.46 -19.75 -7.05
CA GLN A 20 -31.71 -19.14 -8.37
C GLN A 20 -30.91 -17.87 -8.68
N LEU A 21 -29.85 -17.56 -7.92
CA LEU A 21 -28.88 -16.55 -8.33
C LEU A 21 -27.84 -17.13 -9.30
N ILE A 22 -28.33 -17.34 -10.53
CA ILE A 22 -27.65 -17.04 -11.79
C ILE A 22 -26.21 -17.57 -11.88
N THR A 23 -26.02 -18.69 -12.57
CA THR A 23 -24.70 -18.98 -13.16
C THR A 23 -24.43 -17.92 -14.22
N PRO A 24 -23.41 -17.07 -14.09
CA PRO A 24 -23.06 -16.14 -15.15
C PRO A 24 -22.58 -16.98 -16.34
N LYS A 25 -23.41 -17.11 -17.38
CA LYS A 25 -22.95 -17.55 -18.70
C LYS A 25 -22.08 -16.44 -19.26
N PHE A 26 -20.80 -16.47 -18.92
CA PHE A 26 -19.81 -15.58 -19.49
C PHE A 26 -19.73 -15.81 -21.01
N PRO A 27 -19.82 -14.75 -21.84
CA PRO A 27 -19.59 -14.88 -23.27
C PRO A 27 -18.15 -15.35 -23.52
N LYS A 28 -17.93 -16.21 -24.52
CA LYS A 28 -16.59 -16.66 -24.92
C LYS A 28 -15.76 -15.44 -25.34
N VAL A 29 -14.85 -15.03 -24.47
CA VAL A 29 -13.93 -13.91 -24.70
C VAL A 29 -13.09 -14.19 -25.96
N PRO A 30 -12.92 -13.23 -26.88
CA PRO A 30 -12.10 -13.42 -28.07
C PRO A 30 -10.63 -13.66 -27.70
N GLN A 31 -9.96 -14.57 -28.43
CA GLN A 31 -8.61 -15.05 -28.13
C GLN A 31 -7.48 -14.00 -28.18
N TRP A 32 -7.79 -12.76 -28.58
CA TRP A 32 -6.89 -11.59 -28.53
C TRP A 32 -6.42 -11.27 -27.11
N GLY A 33 -7.15 -11.69 -26.09
CA GLY A 33 -6.73 -11.57 -24.69
C GLY A 33 -5.34 -12.16 -24.44
N ARG A 34 -4.97 -13.26 -25.11
CA ARG A 34 -3.64 -13.89 -24.95
C ARG A 34 -2.49 -13.06 -25.53
N LEU A 35 -2.74 -12.29 -26.59
CA LEU A 35 -1.73 -11.44 -27.21
C LEU A 35 -1.57 -10.12 -26.44
N LEU A 36 -2.69 -9.52 -26.01
CA LEU A 36 -2.67 -8.32 -25.16
C LEU A 36 -2.07 -8.61 -23.77
N GLN A 37 -2.35 -9.78 -23.18
CA GLN A 37 -1.75 -10.22 -21.92
C GLN A 37 -0.23 -10.36 -22.04
N LYS A 38 0.27 -11.01 -23.10
CA LYS A 38 1.72 -11.13 -23.36
C LYS A 38 2.43 -9.78 -23.47
N LEU A 39 1.81 -8.78 -24.10
CA LEU A 39 2.37 -7.43 -24.21
C LEU A 39 2.37 -6.71 -22.84
N GLN A 40 1.36 -6.94 -22.01
CA GLN A 40 1.26 -6.33 -20.68
C GLN A 40 2.21 -6.96 -19.66
N ASP A 41 2.57 -8.23 -19.82
CA ASP A 41 3.48 -8.94 -18.91
C ASP A 41 4.95 -8.56 -19.12
N PHE A 42 5.32 -8.09 -20.32
CA PHE A 42 6.70 -7.70 -20.66
C PHE A 42 7.21 -6.53 -19.81
N GLY A 43 6.34 -5.57 -19.49
CA GLY A 43 6.68 -4.43 -18.62
C GLY A 43 6.66 -4.75 -17.12
N LYS A 44 6.02 -5.85 -16.71
CA LYS A 44 5.89 -6.22 -15.28
C LYS A 44 7.15 -6.88 -14.71
N ALA A 45 7.87 -7.65 -15.52
CA ALA A 45 9.08 -8.34 -15.09
C ALA A 45 10.17 -7.41 -14.51
N PRO A 46 10.57 -6.30 -15.18
CA PRO A 46 11.58 -5.40 -14.62
C PRO A 46 11.07 -4.66 -13.36
N LEU A 47 9.78 -4.33 -13.30
CA LEU A 47 9.19 -3.69 -12.11
C LEU A 47 9.25 -4.61 -10.89
N GLN A 48 9.00 -5.91 -11.07
CA GLN A 48 9.08 -6.88 -9.98
C GLN A 48 10.51 -7.06 -9.47
N LEU A 49 11.50 -7.05 -10.36
CA LEU A 49 12.91 -7.10 -9.95
C LEU A 49 13.28 -5.87 -9.11
N LEU A 50 12.88 -4.68 -9.54
CA LEU A 50 13.12 -3.45 -8.77
C LEU A 50 12.42 -3.47 -7.42
N LYS A 51 11.18 -3.98 -7.34
CA LYS A 51 10.48 -4.14 -6.06
C LYS A 51 11.26 -5.04 -5.12
N ALA A 52 11.68 -6.21 -5.59
CA ALA A 52 12.47 -7.14 -4.80
C ALA A 52 13.79 -6.53 -4.32
N ARG A 53 14.43 -5.68 -5.13
CA ARG A 53 15.66 -4.98 -4.74
C ARG A 53 15.42 -3.93 -3.67
N ILE A 54 14.32 -3.19 -3.73
CA ILE A 54 13.94 -2.23 -2.68
C ILE A 54 13.55 -2.98 -1.40
N ASP A 55 12.80 -4.08 -1.51
CA ASP A 55 12.43 -4.91 -0.37
C ASP A 55 13.63 -5.59 0.31
N GLN A 56 14.76 -5.76 -0.40
CA GLN A 56 16.02 -6.27 0.14
C GLN A 56 16.88 -5.19 0.85
N VAL A 57 16.48 -3.93 0.81
CA VAL A 57 17.21 -2.88 1.54
C VAL A 57 16.99 -3.07 3.03
N GLU A 58 18.05 -3.45 3.73
CA GLU A 58 18.09 -3.53 5.18
C GLU A 58 18.57 -2.19 5.74
N VAL A 59 17.89 -1.72 6.79
CA VAL A 59 18.28 -0.50 7.51
C VAL A 59 19.17 -0.94 8.66
N GLN A 60 20.48 -0.70 8.54
CA GLN A 60 21.50 -1.06 9.54
C GLN A 60 22.29 0.15 10.03
N ASP A 61 21.87 1.36 9.64
CA ASP A 61 22.58 2.61 9.90
C ASP A 61 21.56 3.64 10.42
N ALA A 62 21.89 4.27 11.56
CA ALA A 62 21.00 5.20 12.24
C ALA A 62 20.78 6.51 11.45
N ASP A 63 21.83 7.03 10.80
CA ASP A 63 21.73 8.24 9.97
C ASP A 63 20.83 7.98 8.76
N LEU A 64 20.97 6.80 8.14
CA LEU A 64 20.09 6.36 7.06
C LEU A 64 18.65 6.18 7.55
N ALA A 65 18.45 5.61 8.74
CA ALA A 65 17.12 5.43 9.32
C ALA A 65 16.44 6.78 9.59
N HIS A 66 17.15 7.75 10.16
CA HIS A 66 16.66 9.12 10.33
C HIS A 66 16.32 9.78 9.01
N LEU A 67 17.21 9.67 8.01
CA LEU A 67 16.97 10.22 6.69
C LEU A 67 15.70 9.64 6.05
N LEU A 68 15.50 8.33 6.15
CA LEU A 68 14.29 7.66 5.65
C LEU A 68 13.02 8.15 6.37
N CYS A 69 13.07 8.27 7.70
CA CYS A 69 11.98 8.76 8.52
C CYS A 69 11.64 10.24 8.27
N GLN A 70 12.61 11.05 7.85
CA GLN A 70 12.40 12.44 7.46
C GLN A 70 11.93 12.57 6.00
N LEU A 71 12.46 11.74 5.11
CA LEU A 71 12.18 11.81 3.67
C LEU A 71 10.78 11.28 3.32
N ILE A 72 10.37 10.19 3.98
CA ILE A 72 9.09 9.54 3.73
C ILE A 72 8.15 9.97 4.85
N PRO A 73 7.16 10.86 4.63
CA PRO A 73 6.28 11.33 5.71
C PRO A 73 5.34 10.22 6.23
N ALA A 74 4.77 10.44 7.43
CA ALA A 74 3.74 9.57 8.00
C ALA A 74 2.40 9.66 7.22
N GLN A 75 2.11 10.81 6.60
CA GLN A 75 0.99 10.96 5.67
C GLN A 75 1.32 10.34 4.30
N CYS A 76 0.30 10.04 3.47
CA CYS A 76 0.54 9.38 2.18
C CYS A 76 1.56 10.20 1.36
N PRO A 77 2.72 9.63 0.97
CA PRO A 77 3.82 10.37 0.33
C PRO A 77 3.43 11.06 -0.97
N PHE A 78 2.31 10.68 -1.58
CA PHE A 78 1.81 11.24 -2.83
C PHE A 78 0.63 12.20 -2.63
N GLU A 79 0.02 12.22 -1.44
CA GLU A 79 -1.01 13.19 -1.10
C GLU A 79 -0.33 14.45 -0.57
N ARG A 80 -0.32 15.51 -1.37
CA ARG A 80 0.33 16.79 -0.99
C ARG A 80 -0.46 17.96 -1.52
N ASP A 81 -0.56 19.00 -0.71
CA ASP A 81 -1.06 20.30 -1.12
C ASP A 81 0.09 21.14 -1.70
N ILE A 82 -0.08 21.64 -2.92
CA ILE A 82 0.83 22.66 -3.44
C ILE A 82 0.29 24.03 -3.04
N LYS A 83 0.95 24.67 -2.06
CA LYS A 83 0.58 26.00 -1.56
C LYS A 83 1.48 27.06 -2.20
N VAL A 84 0.87 28.11 -2.74
CA VAL A 84 1.58 29.30 -3.26
C VAL A 84 0.97 30.53 -2.58
N PHE A 85 1.81 31.40 -2.01
CA PHE A 85 1.37 32.59 -1.25
C PHE A 85 0.36 32.29 -0.12
N GLY A 86 0.50 31.15 0.57
CA GLY A 86 -0.40 30.76 1.66
C GLY A 86 -1.76 30.22 1.22
N LYS A 87 -2.01 30.10 -0.09
CA LYS A 87 -3.24 29.53 -0.65
C LYS A 87 -2.92 28.19 -1.34
N VAL A 88 -3.76 27.17 -1.12
CA VAL A 88 -3.64 25.88 -1.82
C VAL A 88 -4.00 26.11 -3.29
N LEU A 89 -3.05 25.88 -4.19
CA LEU A 89 -3.26 25.99 -5.64
C LEU A 89 -3.99 24.75 -6.16
N PHE A 90 -3.52 23.57 -5.77
CA PHE A 90 -4.20 22.30 -6.01
C PHE A 90 -3.75 21.25 -4.99
N HIS A 91 -4.68 20.35 -4.66
CA HIS A 91 -4.47 19.20 -3.80
C HIS A 91 -4.24 17.97 -4.67
N ILE A 92 -3.10 17.30 -4.49
CA ILE A 92 -2.84 16.01 -5.14
C ILE A 92 -3.55 14.94 -4.30
N PRO A 93 -4.56 14.23 -4.84
CA PRO A 93 -5.31 13.23 -4.08
C PRO A 93 -4.43 12.05 -3.68
N PRO A 94 -4.88 11.22 -2.71
CA PRO A 94 -4.18 10.01 -2.30
C PRO A 94 -4.12 8.98 -3.44
N MET A 95 -3.05 9.07 -4.24
CA MET A 95 -2.73 8.14 -5.33
C MET A 95 -1.99 6.89 -4.83
N CYS A 96 -2.17 6.55 -3.54
CA CYS A 96 -1.40 5.54 -2.82
C CYS A 96 -1.52 4.12 -3.45
N LYS A 97 -2.57 3.86 -4.24
CA LYS A 97 -2.77 2.59 -4.99
C LYS A 97 -2.21 2.57 -6.42
N LEU A 98 -1.87 3.72 -7.00
CA LEU A 98 -1.43 3.78 -8.40
C LEU A 98 0.08 3.54 -8.55
N ASN A 99 0.88 3.91 -7.55
CA ASN A 99 2.32 3.70 -7.59
C ASN A 99 2.66 2.24 -7.24
N PRO A 100 3.24 1.45 -8.15
CA PRO A 100 3.59 0.06 -7.89
C PRO A 100 4.61 -0.12 -6.74
N PHE A 101 5.37 0.91 -6.35
CA PHE A 101 6.39 0.84 -5.29
C PHE A 101 5.94 1.42 -3.94
N TYR A 102 4.66 1.79 -3.80
CA TYR A 102 4.14 2.41 -2.57
C TYR A 102 4.38 1.54 -1.33
N GLU A 103 3.99 0.27 -1.40
CA GLU A 103 4.12 -0.68 -0.28
C GLU A 103 5.58 -0.85 0.15
N GLN A 104 6.50 -0.95 -0.81
CA GLN A 104 7.94 -1.05 -0.56
C GLN A 104 8.46 0.15 0.24
N VAL A 105 8.07 1.38 -0.14
CA VAL A 105 8.54 2.62 0.49
C VAL A 105 7.96 2.77 1.90
N VAL A 106 6.67 2.47 2.07
CA VAL A 106 6.03 2.50 3.41
C VAL A 106 6.68 1.47 4.33
N PHE A 107 6.95 0.26 3.81
CA PHE A 107 7.60 -0.79 4.58
C PHE A 107 9.05 -0.43 4.93
N LEU A 108 9.77 0.23 4.03
CA LEU A 108 11.13 0.73 4.30
C LEU A 108 11.13 1.76 5.45
N ARG A 109 10.17 2.69 5.48
CA ARG A 109 9.98 3.62 6.60
C ARG A 109 9.70 2.87 7.90
N PHE A 110 8.81 1.89 7.86
CA PHE A 110 8.49 1.09 9.05
C PHE A 110 9.73 0.40 9.61
N ARG A 111 10.55 -0.23 8.74
CA ARG A 111 11.82 -0.84 9.16
C ARG A 111 12.78 0.17 9.77
N ALA A 112 12.87 1.38 9.21
CA ALA A 112 13.71 2.45 9.77
C ALA A 112 13.24 2.89 11.16
N LEU A 113 11.93 3.03 11.38
CA LEU A 113 11.37 3.35 12.69
C LEU A 113 11.64 2.22 13.71
N CYS A 114 11.44 0.97 13.33
CA CYS A 114 11.76 -0.17 14.18
C CYS A 114 13.25 -0.24 14.52
N TYR A 115 14.14 0.00 13.55
CA TYR A 115 15.58 0.03 13.80
C TYR A 115 15.95 1.10 14.82
N LEU A 116 15.44 2.33 14.68
CA LEU A 116 15.70 3.41 15.64
C LEU A 116 15.13 3.11 17.03
N ALA A 117 13.93 2.54 17.12
CA ALA A 117 13.27 2.26 18.40
C ALA A 117 13.83 1.02 19.12
N ASP A 118 14.02 -0.09 18.38
CA ASP A 118 14.33 -1.40 18.95
C ASP A 118 15.85 -1.65 19.03
N GLU A 119 16.62 -1.26 18.01
CA GLU A 119 18.08 -1.50 17.96
C GLU A 119 18.87 -0.33 18.55
N CYS A 120 18.52 0.91 18.19
CA CYS A 120 19.19 2.12 18.72
C CYS A 120 18.62 2.60 20.06
N GLY A 121 17.38 2.24 20.39
CA GLY A 121 16.72 2.64 21.65
C GLY A 121 16.31 4.12 21.69
N GLU A 122 16.10 4.75 20.55
CA GLU A 122 15.77 6.17 20.44
C GLU A 122 14.26 6.44 20.50
N ASP A 123 13.89 7.67 20.91
CA ASP A 123 12.51 8.12 20.85
C ASP A 123 12.12 8.50 19.41
N VAL A 124 11.36 7.61 18.78
CA VAL A 124 10.83 7.78 17.43
C VAL A 124 9.53 8.59 17.36
N GLY A 125 9.01 9.06 18.51
CA GLY A 125 7.77 9.85 18.56
C GLY A 125 7.83 11.14 17.75
N GLN A 126 9.03 11.69 17.55
CA GLN A 126 9.27 12.86 16.69
C GLN A 126 8.94 12.63 15.20
N TYR A 127 8.83 11.38 14.77
CA TYR A 127 8.53 11.02 13.38
C TYR A 127 7.07 10.67 13.13
N CYS A 128 6.23 10.61 14.17
CA CYS A 128 4.82 10.18 14.12
C CYS A 128 3.83 11.33 13.89
#